data_AF-A0A3A9FB95-F1
#
_entry.id   AF-A0A3A9FB95-F1
#
_cell.length_a   1.000
_cell.length_b   1.000
_cell.length_c   1.000
_cell.angle_alpha   90.00
_cell.angle_beta   90.00
_cell.angle_gamma   90.00
#
_symmetry.space_group_name_H-M   'P 1'
#
loop_
_entity.id
_entity.type
_entity.pdbx_description
1 polymer ?
#
loop_
_entity_poly.entity_id
_entity_poly.type
_entity_poly.pdbx_seq_one_letter_code
_entity_poly.pdbx_strand_id
1 'polypeptide(L)'
;MNINRQYITKINFTDKNNVARIKYIVIHYFGGLSTALQLAEYWAREYAGASAHYAIGHEGEIFQIVEDDDVAWHCGAKSYKHAACRNTNSIGIEMAVKKKDSSTKNATDKDWYFTPQTVATAVELTRQLMKKYNIPAENVIRHYDVTGKICPNPYYYNLFENTWQTFKAAISAPEAQDAAAALTPIMGQAQATKERIAAYIVSKNPLAASYAADLAAAYIEEGCAEGVRGDIAAAQSVIETGNFTFAGSAVTLDQNNFCGMGVTTRGMKGNSFATMREGVRAQIQHLKAYATADPLVGDCVDPRYKWVEKGCAPYVEWLGQKENPKGKGWAAGADYGAKIKRVLSAMIENTSTAEKPATGGAGNATQGENAAGVRQTAGSLKIIYTGADGVNYRATPDYAAQAAGQAHAGDVFTVVGETEDFYKLKSGWYITKRADLVQFTKKEVKRYAKIIYTGAGGVNYRATPDYAAKAAGQAHAGDVFTVVGESGDFYELKAGWYLTKRQDLVELIETA
;
A
#
# COMPACT_ATOMS: atom_id res chain seq x y z
N MET A 1 3.77 -9.85 -16.30
CA MET A 1 4.24 -9.48 -17.64
C MET A 1 3.32 -10.04 -18.73
N ASN A 2 2.92 -9.23 -19.71
CA ASN A 2 2.11 -9.68 -20.85
C ASN A 2 3.06 -10.08 -22.00
N ILE A 3 3.05 -11.35 -22.41
CA ILE A 3 3.93 -11.87 -23.48
C ILE A 3 3.04 -12.29 -24.66
N ASN A 4 3.25 -11.66 -25.82
CA ASN A 4 2.53 -12.03 -27.03
C ASN A 4 3.15 -13.29 -27.65
N ARG A 5 2.34 -14.35 -27.74
CA ARG A 5 2.71 -15.67 -28.29
C ARG A 5 2.07 -15.97 -29.65
N GLN A 6 1.49 -14.98 -30.33
CA GLN A 6 0.84 -15.17 -31.64
C GLN A 6 1.83 -15.49 -32.77
N TYR A 7 3.13 -15.22 -32.56
CA TYR A 7 4.18 -15.31 -33.58
C TYR A 7 5.22 -16.38 -33.27
N ILE A 8 4.82 -17.46 -32.59
CA ILE A 8 5.69 -18.63 -32.43
C ILE A 8 6.01 -19.19 -33.81
N THR A 9 7.31 -19.24 -34.14
CA THR A 9 7.79 -19.72 -35.43
C THR A 9 7.61 -21.23 -35.56
N LYS A 10 7.23 -21.64 -36.77
CA LYS A 10 7.17 -23.06 -37.16
C LYS A 10 8.38 -23.50 -37.99
N ILE A 11 9.35 -22.60 -38.22
CA ILE A 11 10.38 -22.78 -39.26
C ILE A 11 11.80 -22.54 -38.71
N ASN A 12 12.00 -21.56 -37.81
CA ASN A 12 13.33 -21.17 -37.34
C ASN A 12 13.65 -21.72 -35.93
N PHE A 13 13.57 -23.03 -35.74
CA PHE A 13 13.93 -23.65 -34.47
C PHE A 13 14.37 -25.11 -34.67
N THR A 14 15.00 -25.68 -33.66
CA THR A 14 15.19 -27.13 -33.57
C THR A 14 14.33 -27.67 -32.44
N ASP A 15 13.44 -28.60 -32.79
CA ASP A 15 12.63 -29.33 -31.81
C ASP A 15 13.56 -30.08 -30.85
N LYS A 16 13.43 -29.74 -29.56
CA LYS A 16 14.15 -30.39 -28.47
C LYS A 16 13.21 -30.81 -27.35
N ASN A 17 12.09 -30.11 -27.14
CA ASN A 17 11.06 -30.41 -26.15
C ASN A 17 11.65 -30.69 -24.75
N ASN A 18 12.63 -29.91 -24.32
CA ASN A 18 13.29 -30.12 -23.02
C ASN A 18 13.84 -28.84 -22.38
N VAL A 19 13.09 -28.30 -21.41
CA VAL A 19 13.53 -27.14 -20.61
C VAL A 19 14.75 -27.40 -19.72
N ALA A 20 15.06 -28.65 -19.35
CA ALA A 20 16.22 -28.94 -18.50
C ALA A 20 17.56 -28.66 -19.18
N ARG A 21 17.55 -28.49 -20.53
CA ARG A 21 18.71 -28.05 -21.31
C ARG A 21 19.14 -26.62 -20.96
N ILE A 22 18.22 -25.80 -20.47
CA ILE A 22 18.44 -24.36 -20.31
C ILE A 22 19.40 -24.16 -19.13
N LYS A 23 20.58 -23.61 -19.42
CA LYS A 23 21.63 -23.28 -18.44
C LYS A 23 22.08 -21.82 -18.52
N TYR A 24 21.78 -21.14 -19.63
CA TYR A 24 22.22 -19.77 -19.90
C TYR A 24 21.10 -18.91 -20.47
N ILE A 25 21.21 -17.59 -20.28
CA ILE A 25 20.45 -16.59 -21.01
C ILE A 25 21.45 -15.74 -21.78
N VAL A 26 21.24 -15.57 -23.08
CA VAL A 26 22.10 -14.77 -23.95
C VAL A 26 21.36 -13.53 -24.39
N ILE A 27 21.87 -12.36 -24.01
CA ILE A 27 21.31 -11.05 -24.35
C ILE A 27 21.88 -10.58 -25.69
N HIS A 28 21.00 -10.09 -26.55
CA HIS A 28 21.28 -9.58 -27.90
C HIS A 28 20.66 -8.20 -28.12
N TYR A 29 20.94 -7.63 -29.28
CA TYR A 29 20.22 -6.49 -29.83
C TYR A 29 19.90 -6.77 -31.30
N PHE A 30 18.85 -6.13 -31.82
CA PHE A 30 18.36 -6.40 -33.17
C PHE A 30 19.40 -6.14 -34.27
N GLY A 31 20.42 -5.31 -34.02
CA GLY A 31 21.38 -4.91 -35.05
C GLY A 31 20.76 -4.07 -36.17
N GLY A 32 19.58 -3.49 -35.93
CA GLY A 32 18.77 -2.72 -36.86
C GLY A 32 17.69 -1.92 -36.15
N LEU A 33 16.89 -1.17 -36.91
CA LEU A 33 15.85 -0.25 -36.40
C LEU A 33 14.42 -0.80 -36.60
N SER A 34 14.28 -2.12 -36.76
CA SER A 34 12.97 -2.78 -36.86
C SER A 34 12.25 -2.76 -35.51
N THR A 35 10.93 -2.81 -35.55
CA THR A 35 10.11 -3.05 -34.34
C THR A 35 10.17 -4.52 -33.92
N ALA A 36 9.86 -4.80 -32.64
CA ALA A 36 9.81 -6.18 -32.15
C ALA A 36 8.72 -7.01 -32.85
N LEU A 37 7.58 -6.38 -33.17
CA LEU A 37 6.52 -7.00 -33.96
C LEU A 37 7.02 -7.41 -35.35
N GLN A 38 7.69 -6.52 -36.08
CA GLN A 38 8.23 -6.84 -37.41
C GLN A 38 9.26 -7.97 -37.36
N LEU A 39 10.10 -8.03 -36.32
CA LEU A 39 11.05 -9.12 -36.14
C LEU A 39 10.32 -10.45 -35.87
N ALA A 40 9.31 -10.43 -35.00
CA ALA A 40 8.48 -11.59 -34.69
C ALA A 40 7.71 -12.11 -35.91
N GLU A 41 7.07 -11.22 -36.68
CA GLU A 41 6.39 -11.55 -37.93
C GLU A 41 7.34 -12.16 -38.96
N TYR A 42 8.53 -11.57 -39.11
CA TYR A 42 9.54 -12.06 -40.04
C TYR A 42 10.00 -13.48 -39.69
N TRP A 43 10.40 -13.74 -38.44
CA TRP A 43 10.83 -15.07 -38.02
C TRP A 43 9.70 -16.09 -37.94
N ALA A 44 8.45 -15.67 -37.76
CA ALA A 44 7.29 -16.56 -37.80
C ALA A 44 6.98 -17.05 -39.24
N ARG A 45 7.19 -16.19 -40.25
CA ARG A 45 6.79 -16.46 -41.64
C ARG A 45 7.93 -16.92 -42.54
N GLU A 46 9.14 -16.40 -42.38
CA GLU A 46 10.26 -16.59 -43.31
C GLU A 46 11.35 -17.47 -42.70
N TYR A 47 11.95 -18.37 -43.48
CA TYR A 47 13.17 -19.06 -43.07
C TYR A 47 14.36 -18.09 -43.09
N ALA A 48 14.87 -17.73 -41.92
CA ALA A 48 15.97 -16.79 -41.76
C ALA A 48 17.31 -17.49 -41.45
N GLY A 49 17.28 -18.77 -41.07
CA GLY A 49 18.46 -19.46 -40.53
C GLY A 49 18.95 -18.87 -39.20
N ALA A 50 18.10 -18.09 -38.54
CA ALA A 50 18.35 -17.44 -37.26
C ALA A 50 17.02 -17.22 -36.52
N SER A 51 17.07 -17.20 -35.19
CA SER A 51 15.91 -16.89 -34.33
C SER A 51 16.37 -16.64 -32.90
N ALA A 52 15.50 -16.03 -32.09
CA ALA A 52 15.63 -15.95 -30.63
C ALA A 52 14.32 -16.39 -29.97
N HIS A 53 14.34 -16.61 -28.65
CA HIS A 53 13.13 -17.04 -27.94
C HIS A 53 12.22 -15.84 -27.67
N TYR A 54 12.81 -14.69 -27.34
CA TYR A 54 12.08 -13.46 -27.03
C TYR A 54 12.62 -12.27 -27.82
N ALA A 55 11.72 -11.38 -28.23
CA ALA A 55 12.04 -10.04 -28.73
C ALA A 55 11.33 -8.98 -27.87
N ILE A 56 12.06 -7.95 -27.46
CA ILE A 56 11.57 -6.85 -26.62
C ILE A 56 11.61 -5.55 -27.43
N GLY A 57 10.48 -4.86 -27.49
CA GLY A 57 10.33 -3.60 -28.21
C GLY A 57 10.59 -2.34 -27.39
N HIS A 58 10.44 -1.18 -28.02
CA HIS A 58 10.82 0.10 -27.43
C HIS A 58 9.94 0.54 -26.27
N GLU A 59 8.69 0.09 -26.23
CA GLU A 59 7.68 0.42 -25.23
C GLU A 59 7.48 -0.71 -24.22
N GLY A 60 8.35 -1.73 -24.26
CA GLY A 60 8.32 -2.86 -23.33
C GLY A 60 7.37 -3.98 -23.75
N GLU A 61 6.85 -3.95 -24.97
CA GLU A 61 6.14 -5.07 -25.55
C GLU A 61 7.08 -6.27 -25.75
N ILE A 62 6.60 -7.48 -25.44
CA ILE A 62 7.38 -8.72 -25.53
C ILE A 62 6.68 -9.67 -26.48
N PHE A 63 7.45 -10.21 -27.43
CA PHE A 63 7.01 -11.28 -28.32
C PHE A 63 7.84 -12.53 -28.03
N GLN A 64 7.16 -13.65 -27.80
CA GLN A 64 7.81 -14.95 -27.80
C GLN A 64 7.73 -15.54 -29.21
N ILE A 65 8.88 -15.97 -29.71
CA ILE A 65 9.06 -16.42 -31.10
C ILE A 65 9.45 -17.89 -31.15
N VAL A 66 10.19 -18.41 -30.17
CA VAL A 66 10.48 -19.84 -30.02
C VAL A 66 10.04 -20.28 -28.63
N GLU A 67 9.43 -21.46 -28.52
CA GLU A 67 9.07 -22.04 -27.23
C GLU A 67 10.33 -22.30 -26.39
N ASP A 68 10.24 -22.20 -25.05
CA ASP A 68 11.43 -22.29 -24.19
C ASP A 68 12.08 -23.69 -24.23
N ASP A 69 11.28 -24.73 -24.42
CA ASP A 69 11.73 -26.13 -24.48
C ASP A 69 12.43 -26.49 -25.80
N ASP A 70 12.27 -25.65 -26.83
CA ASP A 70 12.88 -25.76 -28.15
C ASP A 70 14.07 -24.84 -28.35
N VAL A 71 14.95 -25.19 -29.29
CA VAL A 71 16.23 -24.48 -29.49
C VAL A 71 16.10 -23.40 -30.56
N ALA A 72 16.21 -22.13 -30.16
CA ALA A 72 16.40 -21.02 -31.10
C ALA A 72 17.86 -20.90 -31.61
N TRP A 73 18.04 -20.27 -32.78
CA TRP A 73 19.32 -20.16 -33.47
C TRP A 73 19.93 -18.75 -33.35
N HIS A 74 20.37 -18.34 -32.15
CA HIS A 74 20.76 -16.94 -31.87
C HIS A 74 22.26 -16.70 -31.64
N CYS A 75 23.00 -17.67 -31.10
CA CYS A 75 24.42 -17.52 -30.73
C CYS A 75 25.33 -18.58 -31.36
N GLY A 76 24.96 -19.08 -32.55
CA GLY A 76 25.78 -20.03 -33.31
C GLY A 76 27.04 -19.38 -33.89
N ALA A 77 28.18 -20.07 -33.83
CA ALA A 77 29.42 -19.65 -34.47
C ALA A 77 30.29 -20.84 -34.89
N LYS A 78 31.24 -20.59 -35.80
CA LYS A 78 32.28 -21.56 -36.19
C LYS A 78 33.31 -21.80 -35.08
N SER A 79 33.53 -20.81 -34.22
CA SER A 79 34.41 -20.88 -33.05
C SER A 79 33.78 -20.11 -31.89
N TYR A 80 33.91 -20.64 -30.68
CA TYR A 80 33.30 -20.09 -29.47
C TYR A 80 34.37 -19.59 -28.51
N LYS A 81 34.12 -18.44 -27.88
CA LYS A 81 34.90 -17.93 -26.75
C LYS A 81 34.47 -18.59 -25.44
N HIS A 82 33.17 -18.76 -25.26
CA HIS A 82 32.64 -19.38 -24.06
C HIS A 82 32.76 -20.92 -24.14
N ALA A 83 33.28 -21.53 -23.08
CA ALA A 83 33.52 -22.98 -23.05
C ALA A 83 32.23 -23.80 -23.26
N ALA A 84 31.16 -23.47 -22.53
CA ALA A 84 29.94 -24.29 -22.48
C ALA A 84 28.67 -23.73 -23.17
N CYS A 85 28.45 -22.41 -23.23
CA CYS A 85 27.21 -21.84 -23.77
C CYS A 85 27.08 -22.04 -25.30
N ARG A 86 25.93 -22.54 -25.75
CA ARG A 86 25.55 -22.80 -27.15
C ARG A 86 24.06 -22.49 -27.33
N ASN A 87 23.59 -22.48 -28.59
CA ASN A 87 22.14 -22.43 -28.87
C ASN A 87 21.37 -23.51 -28.08
N THR A 88 21.93 -24.72 -28.03
CA THR A 88 21.27 -25.90 -27.45
C THR A 88 21.03 -25.82 -25.95
N ASN A 89 21.73 -24.98 -25.19
CA ASN A 89 21.59 -24.87 -23.74
C ASN A 89 21.28 -23.45 -23.25
N SER A 90 20.75 -22.59 -24.11
CA SER A 90 20.45 -21.21 -23.75
C SER A 90 19.09 -20.72 -24.27
N ILE A 91 18.59 -19.67 -23.61
CA ILE A 91 17.52 -18.78 -24.09
C ILE A 91 18.16 -17.52 -24.67
N GLY A 92 17.78 -17.14 -25.89
CA GLY A 92 18.16 -15.87 -26.51
C GLY A 92 17.08 -14.80 -26.34
N ILE A 93 17.48 -13.61 -25.87
CA ILE A 93 16.62 -12.42 -25.74
C ILE A 93 17.16 -11.33 -26.65
N GLU A 94 16.34 -10.88 -27.60
CA GLU A 94 16.64 -9.79 -28.53
C GLU A 94 16.02 -8.48 -28.04
N MET A 95 16.81 -7.41 -28.02
CA MET A 95 16.38 -6.09 -27.52
C MET A 95 16.39 -5.04 -28.63
N ALA A 96 15.28 -4.31 -28.78
CA ALA A 96 15.16 -3.21 -29.73
C ALA A 96 16.12 -2.06 -29.38
N VAL A 97 16.75 -1.47 -30.39
CA VAL A 97 17.72 -0.37 -30.21
C VAL A 97 17.34 0.84 -31.05
N LYS A 98 17.71 2.03 -30.55
CA LYS A 98 17.72 3.26 -31.32
C LYS A 98 19.16 3.64 -31.64
N LYS A 99 19.34 4.52 -32.61
CA LYS A 99 20.65 5.05 -33.02
C LYS A 99 20.54 6.56 -33.17
N LYS A 100 21.55 7.32 -32.74
CA LYS A 100 21.53 8.78 -32.83
C LYS A 100 21.65 9.25 -34.28
N ASP A 101 22.57 8.66 -35.03
CA ASP A 101 22.72 8.90 -36.47
C ASP A 101 22.53 7.59 -37.24
N SER A 102 21.45 7.49 -38.01
CA SER A 102 21.08 6.28 -38.77
C SER A 102 21.64 6.22 -40.19
N SER A 103 22.56 7.13 -40.55
CA SER A 103 23.27 7.17 -41.84
C SER A 103 23.99 5.86 -42.15
N THR A 104 24.55 5.22 -41.12
CA THR A 104 25.12 3.88 -41.15
C THR A 104 24.37 2.97 -40.17
N LYS A 105 24.55 1.66 -40.27
CA LYS A 105 23.97 0.69 -39.33
C LYS A 105 25.00 -0.38 -38.96
N ASN A 106 26.26 0.01 -38.83
CA ASN A 106 27.33 -0.93 -38.56
C ASN A 106 27.34 -1.33 -37.08
N ALA A 107 27.73 -2.57 -36.81
CA ALA A 107 27.91 -3.05 -35.44
C ALA A 107 29.06 -2.34 -34.70
N THR A 108 29.92 -1.58 -35.38
CA THR A 108 31.02 -0.80 -34.79
C THR A 108 30.64 0.65 -34.47
N ASP A 109 29.43 1.09 -34.86
CA ASP A 109 28.97 2.44 -34.56
C ASP A 109 28.77 2.59 -33.04
N LYS A 110 29.10 3.75 -32.50
CA LYS A 110 29.23 3.99 -31.04
C LYS A 110 28.03 4.74 -30.44
N ASP A 111 26.94 4.82 -31.17
CA ASP A 111 25.76 5.64 -30.88
C ASP A 111 24.45 4.85 -30.92
N TRP A 112 24.54 3.51 -30.90
CA TRP A 112 23.41 2.63 -30.60
C TRP A 112 23.09 2.69 -29.10
N TYR A 113 21.80 2.75 -28.76
CA TYR A 113 21.34 2.77 -27.37
C TYR A 113 20.00 2.05 -27.22
N PHE A 114 19.77 1.51 -26.02
CA PHE A 114 18.47 0.99 -25.61
C PHE A 114 17.60 2.09 -25.01
N THR A 115 16.27 2.03 -25.20
CA THR A 115 15.36 2.89 -24.43
C THR A 115 15.32 2.42 -22.97
N PRO A 116 15.06 3.30 -21.99
CA PRO A 116 14.89 2.90 -20.60
C PRO A 116 13.85 1.80 -20.42
N GLN A 117 12.73 1.89 -21.15
CA GLN A 117 11.65 0.91 -21.11
C GLN A 117 12.09 -0.47 -21.66
N THR A 118 12.84 -0.51 -22.78
CA THR A 118 13.41 -1.78 -23.29
C THR A 118 14.29 -2.45 -22.23
N VAL A 119 15.12 -1.67 -21.52
CA VAL A 119 16.02 -2.19 -20.49
C VAL A 119 15.25 -2.68 -19.28
N ALA A 120 14.27 -1.91 -18.79
CA ALA A 120 13.44 -2.31 -17.64
C ALA A 120 12.71 -3.63 -17.92
N THR A 121 12.08 -3.76 -19.09
CA THR A 121 11.41 -4.99 -19.51
C THR A 121 12.39 -6.16 -19.69
N ALA A 122 13.60 -5.92 -20.23
CA ALA A 122 14.61 -6.96 -20.35
C ALA A 122 15.11 -7.46 -18.99
N VAL A 123 15.26 -6.56 -18.01
CA VAL A 123 15.57 -6.93 -16.63
C VAL A 123 14.46 -7.80 -16.03
N GLU A 124 13.20 -7.38 -16.13
CA GLU A 124 12.04 -8.13 -15.62
C GLU A 124 11.97 -9.54 -16.25
N LEU A 125 12.02 -9.63 -17.58
CA LEU A 125 11.99 -10.91 -18.29
C LEU A 125 13.17 -11.81 -17.93
N THR A 126 14.37 -11.25 -17.86
CA THR A 126 15.57 -12.02 -17.49
C THR A 126 15.46 -12.57 -16.08
N ARG A 127 15.00 -11.78 -15.11
CA ARG A 127 14.78 -12.23 -13.72
C ARG A 127 13.74 -13.36 -13.65
N GLN A 128 12.62 -13.23 -14.38
CA GLN A 128 11.60 -14.27 -14.43
C GLN A 128 12.14 -15.58 -15.02
N LEU A 129 12.92 -15.51 -16.09
CA LEU A 129 13.54 -16.69 -16.70
C LEU A 129 14.64 -17.29 -15.81
N MET A 130 15.43 -16.46 -15.13
CA MET A 130 16.41 -16.90 -14.14
C MET A 130 15.74 -17.70 -13.03
N LYS A 131 14.63 -17.18 -12.48
CA LYS A 131 13.84 -17.85 -11.45
C LYS A 131 13.19 -19.13 -11.96
N LYS A 132 12.54 -19.07 -13.12
CA LYS A 132 11.82 -20.20 -13.74
C LYS A 132 12.73 -21.39 -14.01
N TYR A 133 13.96 -21.14 -14.45
CA TYR A 133 14.92 -22.18 -14.86
C TYR A 133 16.09 -22.36 -13.92
N ASN A 134 16.06 -21.70 -12.75
CA ASN A 134 17.15 -21.70 -11.77
C ASN A 134 18.52 -21.37 -12.40
N ILE A 135 18.54 -20.31 -13.21
CA ILE A 135 19.75 -19.82 -13.88
C ILE A 135 20.35 -18.72 -13.00
N PRO A 136 21.58 -18.89 -12.51
CA PRO A 136 22.20 -17.88 -11.68
C PRO A 136 22.64 -16.69 -12.53
N ALA A 137 22.79 -15.52 -11.91
CA ALA A 137 23.02 -14.28 -12.64
C ALA A 137 24.27 -14.36 -13.53
N GLU A 138 25.34 -15.01 -13.10
CA GLU A 138 26.58 -15.24 -13.87
C GLU A 138 26.35 -15.93 -15.23
N ASN A 139 25.30 -16.74 -15.35
CA ASN A 139 24.93 -17.43 -16.59
C ASN A 139 24.05 -16.58 -17.52
N VAL A 140 23.77 -15.33 -17.14
CA VAL A 140 23.24 -14.30 -18.04
C VAL A 140 24.41 -13.56 -18.67
N ILE A 141 24.61 -13.77 -19.98
CA ILE A 141 25.79 -13.34 -20.73
C ILE A 141 25.40 -12.65 -22.04
N ARG A 142 26.34 -11.91 -22.65
CA ARG A 142 26.14 -11.31 -23.98
C ARG A 142 26.51 -12.32 -25.06
N HIS A 143 25.95 -12.17 -26.26
CA HIS A 143 26.44 -12.92 -27.42
C HIS A 143 27.94 -12.67 -27.65
N TYR A 144 28.45 -11.47 -27.35
CA TYR A 144 29.88 -11.18 -27.32
C TYR A 144 30.69 -12.14 -26.46
N ASP A 145 30.18 -12.50 -25.28
CA ASP A 145 30.87 -13.42 -24.37
C ASP A 145 30.88 -14.85 -24.93
N VAL A 146 29.86 -15.20 -25.73
CA VAL A 146 29.73 -16.52 -26.39
C VAL A 146 30.68 -16.66 -27.59
N THR A 147 30.69 -15.69 -28.51
CA THR A 147 31.33 -15.83 -29.83
C THR A 147 32.34 -14.73 -30.16
N GLY A 148 32.36 -13.63 -29.41
CA GLY A 148 33.12 -12.42 -29.72
C GLY A 148 32.44 -11.46 -30.69
N LYS A 149 31.22 -11.76 -31.17
CA LYS A 149 30.41 -10.84 -31.98
C LYS A 149 30.09 -9.58 -31.17
N ILE A 150 30.22 -8.38 -31.75
CA ILE A 150 29.79 -7.12 -31.10
C ILE A 150 28.26 -7.13 -30.95
N CYS A 151 27.77 -7.79 -29.91
CA CYS A 151 26.36 -8.00 -29.63
C CYS A 151 26.16 -8.30 -28.13
N PRO A 152 25.32 -7.54 -27.40
CA PRO A 152 24.65 -6.32 -27.86
C PRO A 152 25.62 -5.15 -27.96
N ASN A 153 25.58 -4.37 -29.06
CA ASN A 153 26.48 -3.22 -29.23
C ASN A 153 26.43 -2.23 -28.05
N PRO A 154 25.25 -1.78 -27.55
CA PRO A 154 25.21 -0.83 -26.44
C PRO A 154 25.89 -1.35 -25.17
N TYR A 155 25.83 -2.66 -24.90
CA TYR A 155 26.47 -3.32 -23.75
C TYR A 155 27.92 -3.78 -24.02
N TYR A 156 28.38 -3.69 -25.26
CA TYR A 156 29.79 -3.85 -25.61
C TYR A 156 30.55 -2.53 -25.37
N TYR A 157 30.04 -1.42 -25.91
CA TYR A 157 30.70 -0.12 -25.79
C TYR A 157 30.39 0.63 -24.49
N ASN A 158 29.22 0.41 -23.86
CA ASN A 158 28.82 1.01 -22.58
C ASN A 158 28.91 2.55 -22.56
N LEU A 159 28.47 3.20 -23.64
CA LEU A 159 28.61 4.67 -23.82
C LEU A 159 27.39 5.48 -23.37
N PHE A 160 26.36 4.81 -22.86
CA PHE A 160 25.10 5.41 -22.43
C PHE A 160 24.76 4.97 -21.00
N GLU A 161 23.74 5.59 -20.42
CA GLU A 161 23.30 5.37 -19.03
C GLU A 161 23.06 3.89 -18.70
N ASN A 162 22.49 3.13 -19.64
CA ASN A 162 22.28 1.69 -19.50
C ASN A 162 23.49 0.91 -20.02
N THR A 163 24.32 0.43 -19.10
CA THR A 163 25.51 -0.39 -19.37
C THR A 163 25.27 -1.86 -19.07
N TRP A 164 26.17 -2.73 -19.51
CA TRP A 164 26.14 -4.14 -19.13
C TRP A 164 26.22 -4.33 -17.62
N GLN A 165 27.05 -3.54 -16.93
CA GLN A 165 27.23 -3.61 -15.49
C GLN A 165 25.95 -3.19 -14.76
N THR A 166 25.27 -2.13 -15.20
CA THR A 166 24.00 -1.72 -14.58
C THR A 166 22.89 -2.75 -14.85
N PHE A 167 22.84 -3.35 -16.04
CA PHE A 167 21.94 -4.47 -16.32
C PHE A 167 22.20 -5.67 -15.41
N LYS A 168 23.47 -6.08 -15.27
CA LYS A 168 23.88 -7.19 -14.40
C LYS A 168 23.58 -6.92 -12.93
N ALA A 169 23.81 -5.70 -12.46
CA ALA A 169 23.41 -5.28 -11.12
C ALA A 169 21.89 -5.38 -10.93
N ALA A 170 21.10 -4.90 -11.90
CA ALA A 170 19.65 -4.90 -11.81
C ALA A 170 19.02 -6.31 -11.77
N ILE A 171 19.56 -7.29 -12.51
CA ILE A 171 19.08 -8.68 -12.45
C ILE A 171 19.56 -9.44 -11.21
N SER A 172 20.67 -8.99 -10.60
CA SER A 172 21.27 -9.63 -9.41
C SER A 172 20.80 -8.99 -8.10
N ALA A 173 20.23 -7.79 -8.17
CA ALA A 173 19.65 -7.14 -7.01
C ALA A 173 18.56 -8.06 -6.42
N PRO A 174 18.47 -8.17 -5.08
CA PRO A 174 17.32 -8.79 -4.43
C PRO A 174 16.04 -8.25 -5.07
N GLU A 175 15.01 -9.09 -5.26
CA GLU A 175 13.70 -8.59 -5.70
C GLU A 175 13.27 -7.49 -4.71
N ALA A 176 13.56 -6.22 -5.04
CA ALA A 176 12.71 -5.13 -4.63
C ALA A 176 11.39 -5.47 -5.31
N GLN A 177 10.38 -5.83 -4.53
CA GLN A 177 9.08 -6.31 -5.02
C GLN A 177 8.63 -5.47 -6.23
N ASP A 178 8.58 -6.11 -7.40
CA ASP A 178 8.46 -5.49 -8.73
C ASP A 178 7.34 -4.45 -8.84
N ALA A 179 7.67 -3.25 -9.31
CA ALA A 179 6.75 -2.16 -9.58
C ALA A 179 6.60 -1.88 -11.09
N ALA A 180 6.03 -2.82 -11.84
CA ALA A 180 5.19 -2.67 -13.06
C ALA A 180 4.88 -4.08 -13.61
N ALA A 181 3.67 -4.58 -13.87
CA ALA A 181 2.32 -4.05 -13.77
C ALA A 181 1.39 -5.17 -13.26
N ALA A 182 1.19 -5.24 -11.94
CA ALA A 182 -0.12 -5.53 -11.40
C ALA A 182 -0.74 -4.17 -11.11
N LEU A 183 -1.74 -3.77 -11.90
CA LEU A 183 -2.55 -2.60 -11.55
C LEU A 183 -3.08 -2.85 -10.14
N THR A 184 -3.02 -1.83 -9.29
CA THR A 184 -3.29 -1.98 -7.86
C THR A 184 -4.81 -2.02 -7.67
N PRO A 185 -5.42 -3.17 -7.33
CA PRO A 185 -6.87 -3.25 -7.22
C PRO A 185 -7.35 -2.40 -6.04
N ILE A 186 -8.44 -1.67 -6.22
CA ILE A 186 -9.10 -0.91 -5.14
C ILE A 186 -9.88 -1.86 -4.23
N MET A 187 -10.44 -2.93 -4.79
CA MET A 187 -11.09 -3.99 -4.01
C MET A 187 -10.05 -4.94 -3.41
N GLY A 188 -10.35 -5.46 -2.22
CA GLY A 188 -9.52 -6.44 -1.53
C GLY A 188 -9.16 -6.04 -0.10
N GLN A 189 -8.29 -6.84 0.52
CA GLN A 189 -7.81 -6.58 1.87
C GLN A 189 -6.72 -5.52 1.88
N ALA A 190 -6.78 -4.63 2.88
CA ALA A 190 -5.73 -3.65 3.12
C ALA A 190 -4.38 -4.35 3.42
N GLN A 191 -3.29 -3.78 2.90
CA GLN A 191 -1.93 -4.26 3.11
C GLN A 191 -1.23 -3.50 4.24
N ALA A 192 -1.53 -2.21 4.43
CA ALA A 192 -1.07 -1.47 5.61
C ALA A 192 -1.98 -1.74 6.81
N THR A 193 -1.40 -1.96 7.99
CA THR A 193 -2.17 -2.03 9.24
C THR A 193 -2.62 -0.64 9.68
N LYS A 194 -3.67 -0.55 10.52
CA LYS A 194 -4.13 0.72 11.08
C LYS A 194 -3.03 1.45 11.85
N GLU A 195 -2.12 0.73 12.52
CA GLU A 195 -0.98 1.31 13.23
C GLU A 195 0.01 1.96 12.26
N ARG A 196 0.30 1.30 11.13
CA ARG A 196 1.19 1.86 10.09
C ARG A 196 0.59 3.08 9.41
N ILE A 197 -0.71 3.04 9.10
CA ILE A 197 -1.45 4.20 8.56
C ILE A 197 -1.40 5.35 9.56
N ALA A 198 -1.73 5.11 10.83
CA ALA A 198 -1.70 6.15 11.87
C ALA A 198 -0.29 6.73 12.04
N ALA A 199 0.74 5.89 12.13
CA ALA A 199 2.13 6.33 12.25
C ALA A 199 2.58 7.18 11.05
N TYR A 200 2.18 6.80 9.84
CA TYR A 200 2.46 7.59 8.64
C TYR A 200 1.74 8.95 8.66
N ILE A 201 0.46 8.98 9.03
CA ILE A 201 -0.30 10.24 9.15
C ILE A 201 0.39 11.17 10.14
N VAL A 202 0.79 10.66 11.31
CA VAL A 202 1.49 11.44 12.34
C VAL A 202 2.87 11.91 11.88
N SER A 203 3.60 11.08 11.13
CA SER A 203 4.92 11.48 10.63
C SER A 203 4.85 12.61 9.60
N LYS A 204 3.75 12.70 8.84
CA LYS A 204 3.50 13.79 7.89
C LYS A 204 2.86 15.01 8.54
N ASN A 205 2.04 14.80 9.56
CA ASN A 205 1.40 15.86 10.31
C ASN A 205 1.28 15.45 11.79
N PRO A 206 2.23 15.88 12.64
CA PRO A 206 2.19 15.60 14.07
C PRO A 206 0.92 16.10 14.77
N LEU A 207 0.25 17.13 14.22
CA LEU A 207 -1.02 17.65 14.77
C LEU A 207 -2.17 16.67 14.58
N ALA A 208 -2.05 15.68 13.69
CA ALA A 208 -3.03 14.62 13.52
C ALA A 208 -2.94 13.51 14.58
N ALA A 209 -1.93 13.52 15.46
CA ALA A 209 -1.69 12.44 16.43
C ALA A 209 -2.86 12.15 17.37
N SER A 210 -3.71 13.14 17.64
CA SER A 210 -4.87 12.98 18.52
C SER A 210 -6.01 12.15 17.91
N TYR A 211 -6.09 12.07 16.57
CA TYR A 211 -7.17 11.35 15.87
C TYR A 211 -6.66 10.31 14.84
N ALA A 212 -5.37 10.29 14.51
CA ALA A 212 -4.81 9.43 13.47
C ALA A 212 -5.08 7.93 13.70
N ALA A 213 -5.08 7.48 14.95
CA ALA A 213 -5.39 6.08 15.29
C ALA A 213 -6.85 5.72 15.00
N ASP A 214 -7.79 6.56 15.45
CA ASP A 214 -9.22 6.33 15.24
C ASP A 214 -9.60 6.50 13.76
N LEU A 215 -8.94 7.44 13.06
CA LEU A 215 -9.10 7.65 11.63
C LEU A 215 -8.58 6.43 10.83
N ALA A 216 -7.39 5.93 11.17
CA ALA A 216 -6.83 4.74 10.53
C ALA A 216 -7.69 3.49 10.79
N ALA A 217 -8.20 3.33 12.03
CA ALA A 217 -9.14 2.26 12.36
C ALA A 217 -10.42 2.35 11.53
N ALA A 218 -11.00 3.56 11.40
CA ALA A 218 -12.18 3.78 10.56
C ALA A 218 -11.92 3.39 9.09
N TYR A 219 -10.78 3.74 8.51
CA TYR A 219 -10.45 3.34 7.13
C TYR A 219 -10.39 1.82 6.96
N ILE A 220 -9.72 1.13 7.88
CA ILE A 220 -9.58 -0.33 7.81
C ILE A 220 -10.93 -1.02 8.01
N GLU A 221 -11.72 -0.59 8.98
CA GLU A 221 -13.01 -1.22 9.33
C GLU A 221 -14.08 -0.96 8.26
N GLU A 222 -14.26 0.29 7.82
CA GLU A 222 -15.22 0.63 6.77
C GLU A 222 -14.80 0.03 5.43
N GLY A 223 -13.50 0.02 5.12
CA GLY A 223 -12.96 -0.64 3.94
C GLY A 223 -13.23 -2.15 3.95
N CYS A 224 -12.91 -2.82 5.06
CA CYS A 224 -13.16 -4.26 5.24
C CYS A 224 -14.64 -4.60 5.05
N ALA A 225 -15.55 -3.81 5.63
CA ALA A 225 -16.99 -4.01 5.52
C ALA A 225 -17.50 -3.95 4.06
N GLU A 226 -16.92 -3.08 3.23
CA GLU A 226 -17.32 -2.92 1.82
C GLU A 226 -16.47 -3.74 0.83
N GLY A 227 -15.45 -4.45 1.31
CA GLY A 227 -14.47 -5.17 0.48
C GLY A 227 -13.47 -4.25 -0.23
N VAL A 228 -13.33 -3.01 0.23
CA VAL A 228 -12.43 -1.98 -0.33
C VAL A 228 -11.16 -1.91 0.50
N ARG A 229 -10.04 -1.71 -0.17
CA ARG A 229 -8.75 -1.44 0.48
C ARG A 229 -8.75 -0.10 1.21
N GLY A 230 -9.01 -0.14 2.52
CA GLY A 230 -9.00 1.03 3.40
C GLY A 230 -7.68 1.79 3.44
N ASP A 231 -6.55 1.10 3.25
CA ASP A 231 -5.23 1.71 3.14
C ASP A 231 -5.07 2.58 1.89
N ILE A 232 -5.68 2.20 0.76
CA ILE A 232 -5.75 3.03 -0.45
C ILE A 232 -6.57 4.30 -0.19
N ALA A 233 -7.72 4.17 0.49
CA ALA A 233 -8.54 5.33 0.85
C ALA A 233 -7.78 6.28 1.78
N ALA A 234 -7.08 5.77 2.79
CA ALA A 234 -6.23 6.58 3.66
C ALA A 234 -5.10 7.29 2.90
N ALA A 235 -4.43 6.59 1.97
CA ALA A 235 -3.37 7.16 1.13
C ALA A 235 -3.91 8.26 0.20
N GLN A 236 -5.10 8.06 -0.36
CA GLN A 236 -5.80 9.08 -1.12
C GLN A 236 -6.10 10.31 -0.25
N SER A 237 -6.58 10.12 0.98
CA SER A 237 -6.93 11.23 1.88
C SER A 237 -5.75 12.09 2.30
N VAL A 238 -4.56 11.49 2.44
CA VAL A 238 -3.32 12.25 2.62
C VAL A 238 -3.10 13.24 1.46
N ILE A 239 -3.40 12.84 0.23
CA ILE A 239 -3.23 13.70 -0.93
C ILE A 239 -4.31 14.80 -0.95
N GLU A 240 -5.58 14.40 -0.80
CA GLU A 240 -6.72 15.32 -0.90
C GLU A 240 -6.74 16.40 0.19
N THR A 241 -6.21 16.08 1.38
CA THR A 241 -6.17 17.01 2.52
C THR A 241 -4.84 17.74 2.67
N GLY A 242 -3.85 17.46 1.82
CA GLY A 242 -2.50 17.98 1.97
C GLY A 242 -1.86 17.54 3.30
N ASN A 243 -1.72 16.24 3.50
CA ASN A 243 -1.25 15.60 4.74
C ASN A 243 -2.11 15.92 5.98
N PHE A 244 -3.43 16.03 5.83
CA PHE A 244 -4.36 16.40 6.91
C PHE A 244 -4.08 17.77 7.53
N THR A 245 -3.34 18.64 6.83
CA THR A 245 -3.18 20.05 7.24
C THR A 245 -4.36 20.90 6.81
N PHE A 246 -5.08 20.47 5.76
CA PHE A 246 -6.18 21.21 5.11
C PHE A 246 -5.78 22.62 4.63
N ALA A 247 -4.48 22.93 4.62
CA ALA A 247 -3.98 24.22 4.22
C ALA A 247 -4.25 24.45 2.73
N GLY A 248 -5.08 25.46 2.42
CA GLY A 248 -5.51 25.75 1.05
C GLY A 248 -6.50 24.73 0.46
N SER A 249 -7.04 23.82 1.27
CA SER A 249 -8.08 22.88 0.86
C SER A 249 -9.45 23.56 0.82
N ALA A 250 -10.35 23.06 -0.04
CA ALA A 250 -11.74 23.49 -0.14
C ALA A 250 -12.65 22.84 0.93
N VAL A 251 -12.07 22.00 1.79
CA VAL A 251 -12.71 21.37 2.95
C VAL A 251 -11.87 21.57 4.20
N THR A 252 -12.51 21.61 5.36
CA THR A 252 -11.88 21.74 6.67
C THR A 252 -12.04 20.47 7.51
N LEU A 253 -11.21 20.31 8.54
CA LEU A 253 -11.21 19.11 9.40
C LEU A 253 -12.58 18.85 10.05
N ASP A 254 -13.30 19.90 10.47
CA ASP A 254 -14.64 19.82 11.08
C ASP A 254 -15.72 19.32 10.11
N GLN A 255 -15.47 19.35 8.80
CA GLN A 255 -16.40 18.78 7.82
C GLN A 255 -16.32 17.26 7.75
N ASN A 256 -15.35 16.61 8.39
CA ASN A 256 -15.09 15.18 8.30
C ASN A 256 -14.96 14.68 6.84
N ASN A 257 -14.57 15.56 5.91
CA ASN A 257 -14.46 15.24 4.49
C ASN A 257 -12.98 15.09 4.12
N PHE A 258 -12.49 13.86 4.19
CA PHE A 258 -11.08 13.57 4.00
C PHE A 258 -10.66 13.35 2.54
N CYS A 259 -11.59 13.45 1.59
CA CYS A 259 -11.33 13.18 0.18
C CYS A 259 -11.76 14.32 -0.77
N GLY A 260 -12.08 15.51 -0.22
CA GLY A 260 -12.49 16.65 -1.03
C GLY A 260 -13.84 16.44 -1.74
N MET A 261 -14.68 15.54 -1.25
CA MET A 261 -15.92 15.16 -1.90
C MET A 261 -16.86 16.35 -2.07
N GLY A 262 -17.41 16.52 -3.27
CA GLY A 262 -18.34 17.62 -3.59
C GLY A 262 -17.67 18.90 -4.12
N VAL A 263 -16.34 18.98 -4.11
CA VAL A 263 -15.60 20.10 -4.71
C VAL A 263 -15.49 19.88 -6.21
N THR A 264 -16.41 20.44 -7.02
CA THR A 264 -16.35 20.29 -8.49
C THR A 264 -15.75 21.47 -9.23
N THR A 265 -15.57 22.63 -8.57
CA THR A 265 -14.88 23.81 -9.09
C THR A 265 -14.16 24.57 -7.98
N ARG A 266 -13.14 25.34 -8.35
CA ARG A 266 -12.35 26.14 -7.40
C ARG A 266 -13.24 27.17 -6.70
N GLY A 267 -13.25 27.14 -5.37
CA GLY A 267 -14.04 28.05 -4.53
C GLY A 267 -15.37 27.48 -4.02
N MET A 268 -15.79 26.29 -4.47
CA MET A 268 -16.92 25.60 -3.86
C MET A 268 -16.52 24.85 -2.60
N LYS A 269 -17.32 24.99 -1.55
CA LYS A 269 -17.17 24.25 -0.30
C LYS A 269 -17.57 22.79 -0.53
N GLY A 270 -16.75 21.84 -0.09
CA GLY A 270 -17.08 20.41 -0.19
C GLY A 270 -18.19 19.99 0.78
N ASN A 271 -18.65 18.75 0.65
CA ASN A 271 -19.64 18.15 1.53
C ASN A 271 -19.15 18.09 2.98
N SER A 272 -20.08 17.97 3.93
CA SER A 272 -19.79 17.71 5.35
C SER A 272 -20.49 16.45 5.83
N PHE A 273 -19.87 15.74 6.77
CA PHE A 273 -20.39 14.54 7.38
C PHE A 273 -20.48 14.68 8.91
N ALA A 274 -21.48 14.05 9.51
CA ALA A 274 -21.76 14.21 10.93
C ALA A 274 -20.61 13.71 11.83
N THR A 275 -19.89 12.69 11.36
CA THR A 275 -18.76 12.10 12.10
C THR A 275 -17.60 11.76 11.17
N MET A 276 -16.40 11.65 11.73
CA MET A 276 -15.21 11.16 11.02
C MET A 276 -15.46 9.82 10.32
N ARG A 277 -16.10 8.88 11.02
CA ARG A 277 -16.40 7.55 10.48
C ARG A 277 -17.38 7.62 9.31
N GLU A 278 -18.39 8.49 9.39
CA GLU A 278 -19.34 8.70 8.28
C GLU A 278 -18.65 9.27 7.03
N GLY A 279 -17.74 10.22 7.21
CA GLY A 279 -16.95 10.76 6.09
C GLY A 279 -16.00 9.76 5.46
N VAL A 280 -15.35 8.92 6.29
CA VAL A 280 -14.56 7.78 5.81
C VAL A 280 -15.44 6.79 5.03
N ARG A 281 -16.62 6.44 5.57
CA ARG A 281 -17.58 5.56 4.89
C ARG A 281 -18.00 6.11 3.54
N ALA A 282 -18.32 7.40 3.45
CA ALA A 282 -18.68 8.03 2.19
C ALA A 282 -17.57 7.89 1.14
N GLN A 283 -16.30 8.13 1.53
CA GLN A 283 -15.16 7.92 0.64
C GLN A 283 -15.01 6.47 0.19
N ILE A 284 -15.12 5.51 1.12
CA ILE A 284 -15.05 4.08 0.82
C ILE A 284 -16.14 3.66 -0.18
N GLN A 285 -17.38 4.13 0.03
CA GLN A 285 -18.48 3.88 -0.89
C GLN A 285 -18.21 4.49 -2.28
N HIS A 286 -17.63 5.68 -2.34
CA HIS A 286 -17.26 6.32 -3.60
C HIS A 286 -16.18 5.53 -4.35
N LEU A 287 -15.16 5.04 -3.64
CA LEU A 287 -14.12 4.17 -4.21
C LEU A 287 -14.70 2.82 -4.67
N LYS A 288 -15.62 2.22 -3.91
CA LYS A 288 -16.34 1.00 -4.33
C LYS A 288 -17.11 1.23 -5.63
N ALA A 289 -17.81 2.37 -5.73
CA ALA A 289 -18.52 2.73 -6.95
C ALA A 289 -17.58 2.82 -8.16
N TYR A 290 -16.40 3.42 -8.01
CA TYR A 290 -15.39 3.41 -9.08
C TYR A 290 -14.93 1.99 -9.40
N ALA A 291 -14.76 1.15 -8.39
CA ALA A 291 -14.05 -0.12 -8.55
C ALA A 291 -14.92 -1.28 -9.06
N THR A 292 -16.20 -1.35 -8.69
CA THR A 292 -17.11 -2.46 -9.02
C THR A 292 -18.55 -2.00 -9.21
N ALA A 293 -19.38 -2.88 -9.78
CA ALA A 293 -20.84 -2.74 -9.85
C ALA A 293 -21.57 -3.44 -8.68
N ASP A 294 -20.83 -4.09 -7.78
CA ASP A 294 -21.43 -4.75 -6.61
C ASP A 294 -22.15 -3.74 -5.72
N PRO A 295 -23.31 -4.13 -5.14
CA PRO A 295 -24.05 -3.26 -4.24
C PRO A 295 -23.24 -2.94 -2.97
N LEU A 296 -23.57 -1.82 -2.33
CA LEU A 296 -23.06 -1.49 -1.00
C LEU A 296 -23.55 -2.54 0.01
N VAL A 297 -22.71 -2.82 1.00
CA VAL A 297 -23.07 -3.72 2.12
C VAL A 297 -23.85 -2.94 3.18
N GLY A 298 -23.43 -1.70 3.47
CA GLY A 298 -24.10 -0.81 4.41
C GLY A 298 -24.97 0.26 3.74
N ASP A 299 -25.62 1.08 4.58
CA ASP A 299 -26.40 2.23 4.13
C ASP A 299 -25.54 3.24 3.37
N CYS A 300 -26.06 3.75 2.24
CA CYS A 300 -25.39 4.74 1.43
C CYS A 300 -25.36 6.11 2.12
N VAL A 301 -24.17 6.59 2.49
CA VAL A 301 -23.94 7.93 3.06
C VAL A 301 -23.22 8.85 2.07
N ASP A 302 -22.65 8.31 0.99
CA ASP A 302 -22.09 9.11 -0.11
C ASP A 302 -23.21 9.77 -0.93
N PRO A 303 -23.39 11.11 -0.86
CA PRO A 303 -24.45 11.82 -1.60
C PRO A 303 -24.20 11.84 -3.11
N ARG A 304 -22.99 11.52 -3.56
CA ARG A 304 -22.60 11.46 -4.96
C ARG A 304 -22.64 10.06 -5.54
N TYR A 305 -22.90 9.03 -4.73
CA TYR A 305 -22.83 7.63 -5.14
C TYR A 305 -23.64 7.33 -6.40
N LYS A 306 -24.84 7.91 -6.50
CA LYS A 306 -25.76 7.73 -7.65
C LYS A 306 -25.24 8.30 -8.98
N TRP A 307 -24.26 9.21 -8.95
CA TRP A 307 -23.72 9.86 -10.14
C TRP A 307 -22.45 9.18 -10.67
N VAL A 308 -21.88 8.24 -9.90
CA VAL A 308 -20.66 7.52 -10.30
C VAL A 308 -21.03 6.37 -11.22
N GLU A 309 -20.41 6.33 -12.40
CA GLU A 309 -20.47 5.19 -13.31
C GLU A 309 -19.78 3.98 -12.67
N LYS A 310 -20.53 2.91 -12.40
CA LYS A 310 -20.03 1.78 -11.62
C LYS A 310 -18.95 0.98 -12.34
N GLY A 311 -17.87 0.63 -11.66
CA GLY A 311 -16.76 -0.16 -12.23
C GLY A 311 -15.97 0.56 -13.33
N CYS A 312 -15.99 1.90 -13.36
CA CYS A 312 -15.25 2.67 -14.36
C CYS A 312 -13.74 2.82 -14.05
N ALA A 313 -13.30 2.53 -12.82
CA ALA A 313 -11.90 2.58 -12.40
C ALA A 313 -11.58 1.51 -11.32
N PRO A 314 -11.47 0.21 -11.69
CA PRO A 314 -11.11 -0.89 -10.77
C PRO A 314 -9.74 -0.78 -10.08
N TYR A 315 -8.84 0.05 -10.60
CA TYR A 315 -7.46 0.13 -10.13
C TYR A 315 -7.07 1.55 -9.71
N VAL A 316 -6.15 1.66 -8.75
CA VAL A 316 -5.66 2.96 -8.23
C VAL A 316 -5.10 3.83 -9.35
N GLU A 317 -4.36 3.23 -10.27
CA GLU A 317 -3.79 3.89 -11.44
C GLU A 317 -4.87 4.56 -12.30
N TRP A 318 -6.07 3.98 -12.36
CA TRP A 318 -7.19 4.46 -13.16
C TRP A 318 -8.11 5.44 -12.41
N LEU A 319 -7.76 5.83 -11.19
CA LEU A 319 -8.40 6.97 -10.52
C LEU A 319 -8.00 8.31 -11.18
N GLY A 320 -6.89 8.35 -11.92
CA GLY A 320 -6.54 9.46 -12.79
C GLY A 320 -7.22 9.32 -14.16
N GLN A 321 -7.95 10.35 -14.60
CA GLN A 321 -8.69 10.31 -15.87
C GLN A 321 -7.77 10.16 -17.08
N LYS A 322 -6.53 10.64 -17.01
CA LYS A 322 -5.55 10.56 -18.10
C LYS A 322 -4.97 9.15 -18.25
N GLU A 323 -4.86 8.42 -17.15
CA GLU A 323 -4.32 7.07 -17.08
C GLU A 323 -5.40 5.99 -17.21
N ASN A 324 -6.68 6.38 -17.06
CA ASN A 324 -7.81 5.48 -17.23
C ASN A 324 -8.20 5.35 -18.72
N PRO A 325 -8.24 4.12 -19.29
CA PRO A 325 -8.68 3.89 -20.67
C PRO A 325 -10.10 4.39 -21.00
N LYS A 326 -10.97 4.52 -20.00
CA LYS A 326 -12.34 5.04 -20.16
C LYS A 326 -12.42 6.57 -20.05
N GLY A 327 -11.31 7.26 -19.77
CA GLY A 327 -11.30 8.70 -19.51
C GLY A 327 -12.10 9.12 -18.27
N LYS A 328 -12.40 8.16 -17.38
CA LYS A 328 -13.13 8.36 -16.12
C LYS A 328 -12.16 8.27 -14.94
N GLY A 329 -12.57 8.77 -13.78
CA GLY A 329 -11.73 8.72 -12.59
C GLY A 329 -11.96 9.89 -11.67
N TRP A 330 -11.40 9.76 -10.47
CA TRP A 330 -11.50 10.74 -9.39
C TRP A 330 -10.93 12.11 -9.78
N ALA A 331 -9.74 12.14 -10.40
CA ALA A 331 -9.02 13.36 -10.69
C ALA A 331 -8.77 13.55 -12.19
N ALA A 332 -8.95 14.78 -12.68
CA ALA A 332 -8.68 15.15 -14.07
C ALA A 332 -7.18 15.28 -14.40
N GLY A 333 -6.33 15.46 -13.39
CA GLY A 333 -4.88 15.62 -13.55
C GLY A 333 -4.17 14.29 -13.82
N ALA A 334 -3.04 14.37 -14.52
CA ALA A 334 -2.15 13.23 -14.71
C ALA A 334 -1.47 12.80 -13.40
N ASP A 335 -0.96 11.57 -13.39
CA ASP A 335 -0.18 10.94 -12.32
C ASP A 335 -0.93 10.80 -10.98
N TYR A 336 -2.26 10.90 -10.98
CA TYR A 336 -3.03 10.85 -9.73
C TYR A 336 -2.88 9.50 -9.03
N GLY A 337 -3.08 8.40 -9.75
CA GLY A 337 -2.89 7.06 -9.21
C GLY A 337 -1.45 6.79 -8.76
N ALA A 338 -0.47 7.31 -9.48
CA ALA A 338 0.94 7.20 -9.10
C ALA A 338 1.25 7.93 -7.78
N LYS A 339 0.62 9.08 -7.53
CA LYS A 339 0.73 9.79 -6.23
C LYS A 339 0.16 8.94 -5.09
N ILE A 340 -1.02 8.34 -5.27
CA ILE A 340 -1.64 7.46 -4.26
C ILE A 340 -0.70 6.29 -3.95
N LYS A 341 -0.14 5.64 -4.98
CA LYS A 341 0.78 4.52 -4.80
C LYS A 341 2.02 4.90 -4.01
N ARG A 342 2.62 6.07 -4.25
CA ARG A 342 3.79 6.53 -3.48
C ARG A 342 3.47 6.67 -1.99
N VAL A 343 2.31 7.24 -1.66
CA VAL A 343 1.86 7.36 -0.27
C VAL A 343 1.59 5.99 0.34
N LEU A 344 0.90 5.12 -0.41
CA LEU A 344 0.57 3.76 0.02
C LEU A 344 1.82 2.92 0.29
N SER A 345 2.82 2.93 -0.60
CA SER A 345 4.09 2.25 -0.39
C SER A 345 4.79 2.75 0.88
N ALA A 346 4.86 4.07 1.07
CA ALA A 346 5.47 4.64 2.26
C ALA A 346 4.68 4.33 3.56
N MET A 347 3.36 4.17 3.48
CA MET A 347 2.54 3.66 4.60
C MET A 347 2.86 2.19 4.91
N ILE A 348 3.02 1.35 3.88
CA ILE A 348 3.30 -0.09 4.05
C ILE A 348 4.72 -0.32 4.58
N GLU A 349 5.70 0.40 4.05
CA GLU A 349 7.14 0.21 4.30
C GLU A 349 7.64 0.79 5.62
N ASN A 350 6.83 1.54 6.37
CA ASN A 350 7.28 2.28 7.55
C ASN A 350 7.81 1.35 8.67
N THR A 351 9.08 0.97 8.57
CA THR A 351 9.94 0.44 9.63
C THR A 351 10.36 1.60 10.50
N SER A 352 9.86 1.58 11.73
CA SER A 352 10.16 2.48 12.84
C SER A 352 11.65 2.86 12.97
N THR A 353 11.94 4.16 12.99
CA THR A 353 13.01 4.70 13.83
C THR A 353 12.45 5.03 15.20
N ALA A 354 12.21 3.99 16.01
CA ALA A 354 12.30 3.99 17.48
C ALA A 354 11.72 2.70 18.06
N GLU A 355 12.54 1.64 18.13
CA GLU A 355 12.38 0.64 19.18
C GLU A 355 13.66 0.61 20.02
N LYS A 356 13.51 0.79 21.33
CA LYS A 356 14.46 0.34 22.34
C LYS A 356 13.70 -0.62 23.26
N PRO A 357 14.28 -1.77 23.66
CA PRO A 357 13.51 -2.94 24.07
C PRO A 357 12.98 -2.80 25.50
N ALA A 358 11.73 -3.22 25.72
CA ALA A 358 11.22 -3.51 27.05
C ALA A 358 11.26 -5.02 27.27
N THR A 359 12.21 -5.43 28.10
CA THR A 359 12.26 -6.75 28.74
C THR A 359 11.00 -6.99 29.57
N GLY A 360 10.59 -8.25 29.62
CA GLY A 360 9.33 -8.73 30.18
C GLY A 360 9.02 -8.35 31.62
N GLY A 361 7.72 -8.37 31.91
CA GLY A 361 7.16 -8.25 33.25
C GLY A 361 5.66 -8.48 33.18
N ALA A 362 5.23 -9.73 33.40
CA ALA A 362 3.85 -10.03 33.72
C ALA A 362 3.47 -9.31 35.04
N GLY A 363 2.32 -8.63 35.06
CA GLY A 363 1.84 -7.94 36.25
C GLY A 363 0.38 -7.53 36.13
N ASN A 364 -0.44 -8.12 37.01
CA ASN A 364 -1.88 -7.96 37.13
C ASN A 364 -2.35 -6.52 37.35
N ALA A 365 -3.60 -6.27 36.95
CA ALA A 365 -4.38 -5.10 37.30
C ALA A 365 -4.48 -4.89 38.82
N THR A 366 -4.01 -3.74 39.30
CA THR A 366 -4.54 -3.07 40.51
C THR A 366 -4.21 -1.58 40.46
N GLN A 367 -5.13 -0.76 40.98
CA GLN A 367 -5.02 0.69 41.13
C GLN A 367 -3.77 1.09 41.95
N GLY A 368 -3.11 2.19 41.57
CA GLY A 368 -2.08 2.83 42.40
C GLY A 368 -1.02 3.57 41.59
N GLU A 369 -1.08 4.89 41.67
CA GLU A 369 -0.10 5.93 41.27
C GLU A 369 1.32 5.46 40.90
N ASN A 370 1.82 5.90 39.72
CA ASN A 370 3.23 5.81 39.36
C ASN A 370 3.91 7.20 39.40
N ALA A 371 4.93 7.30 40.26
CA ALA A 371 6.12 8.19 40.31
C ALA A 371 6.04 9.71 40.03
N ALA A 372 4.88 10.31 39.75
CA ALA A 372 4.76 11.78 39.60
C ALA A 372 3.36 12.35 39.97
N GLY A 373 2.55 11.60 40.73
CA GLY A 373 1.18 12.01 41.08
C GLY A 373 0.21 12.05 39.90
N VAL A 374 0.51 11.37 38.79
CA VAL A 374 -0.33 11.33 37.59
C VAL A 374 -1.46 10.33 37.78
N ARG A 375 -2.70 10.84 37.84
CA ARG A 375 -3.94 10.05 37.83
C ARG A 375 -4.32 9.72 36.39
N GLN A 376 -4.88 8.54 36.15
CA GLN A 376 -5.36 8.19 34.81
C GLN A 376 -6.63 8.98 34.48
N THR A 377 -6.64 9.62 33.32
CA THR A 377 -7.82 10.28 32.76
C THR A 377 -7.69 10.25 31.24
N ALA A 378 -8.79 10.07 30.53
CA ALA A 378 -8.81 10.00 29.07
C ALA A 378 -9.73 11.08 28.52
N GLY A 379 -9.29 11.80 27.50
CA GLY A 379 -10.07 12.87 26.90
C GLY A 379 -9.31 13.66 25.83
N SER A 380 -9.96 14.66 25.27
CA SER A 380 -9.36 15.62 24.33
C SER A 380 -9.22 16.98 24.99
N LEU A 381 -8.08 17.62 24.82
CA LEU A 381 -7.77 18.96 25.28
C LEU A 381 -7.59 19.89 24.09
N LYS A 382 -8.41 20.92 23.97
CA LYS A 382 -8.30 21.96 22.95
C LYS A 382 -7.61 23.20 23.52
N ILE A 383 -6.69 23.81 22.80
CA ILE A 383 -6.14 25.12 23.16
C ILE A 383 -7.13 26.19 22.71
N ILE A 384 -7.53 27.03 23.65
CA ILE A 384 -8.44 28.15 23.40
C ILE A 384 -7.73 29.51 23.49
N TYR A 385 -6.48 29.52 23.95
CA TYR A 385 -5.66 30.73 24.03
C TYR A 385 -5.22 31.22 22.65
N THR A 386 -5.56 32.47 22.33
CA THR A 386 -5.29 33.11 21.03
C THR A 386 -4.05 34.00 21.01
N GLY A 387 -3.25 34.04 22.09
CA GLY A 387 -2.01 34.82 22.12
C GLY A 387 -0.94 34.23 21.20
N ALA A 388 -0.11 35.12 20.62
CA ALA A 388 0.94 34.73 19.67
C ALA A 388 2.04 33.86 20.31
N ASP A 389 2.21 33.95 21.62
CA ASP A 389 3.15 33.17 22.43
C ASP A 389 2.66 31.74 22.71
N GLY A 390 1.39 31.43 22.44
CA GLY A 390 0.84 30.08 22.60
C GLY A 390 0.89 29.54 24.04
N VAL A 391 0.68 28.24 24.17
CA VAL A 391 0.63 27.50 25.44
C VAL A 391 1.76 26.48 25.46
N ASN A 392 2.70 26.65 26.38
CA ASN A 392 3.87 25.79 26.49
C ASN A 392 3.52 24.38 26.98
N TYR A 393 4.04 23.35 26.32
CA TYR A 393 4.07 21.96 26.81
C TYR A 393 5.51 21.53 27.18
N ARG A 394 5.65 20.59 28.12
CA ARG A 394 6.93 20.29 28.81
C ARG A 394 7.16 18.81 29.06
N ALA A 395 8.43 18.43 29.27
CA ALA A 395 8.87 17.08 29.66
C ALA A 395 8.33 16.63 31.01
N THR A 396 8.25 17.56 31.95
CA THR A 396 7.78 17.33 33.31
C THR A 396 6.63 18.30 33.62
N PRO A 397 5.71 17.92 34.53
CA PRO A 397 4.57 18.76 34.92
C PRO A 397 5.01 19.88 35.89
N ASP A 398 5.93 20.74 35.45
CA ASP A 398 6.49 21.84 36.23
C ASP A 398 6.57 23.10 35.34
N TYR A 399 5.99 24.22 35.76
CA TYR A 399 6.04 25.47 35.00
C TYR A 399 7.45 26.03 34.85
N ALA A 400 8.36 25.74 35.79
CA ALA A 400 9.76 26.15 35.75
C ALA A 400 10.60 25.29 34.79
N ALA A 401 10.12 24.11 34.40
CA ALA A 401 10.82 23.28 33.43
C ALA A 401 10.83 23.92 32.04
N GLN A 402 11.93 23.67 31.31
CA GLN A 402 12.09 24.18 29.95
C GLN A 402 10.94 23.72 29.05
N ALA A 403 10.34 24.67 28.34
CA ALA A 403 9.31 24.37 27.35
C ALA A 403 9.89 23.47 26.27
N ALA A 404 9.23 22.34 26.03
CA ALA A 404 9.53 21.47 24.90
C ALA A 404 8.94 22.03 23.59
N GLY A 405 7.93 22.90 23.69
CA GLY A 405 7.36 23.66 22.58
C GLY A 405 6.09 24.39 22.99
N GLN A 406 5.42 25.01 22.02
CA GLN A 406 4.22 25.82 22.17
C GLN A 406 3.07 25.24 21.34
N ALA A 407 1.86 25.32 21.88
CA ALA A 407 0.60 24.97 21.21
C ALA A 407 -0.28 26.22 21.04
N HIS A 408 -1.03 26.32 19.97
CA HIS A 408 -1.78 27.52 19.58
C HIS A 408 -3.29 27.29 19.52
N ALA A 409 -4.07 28.37 19.53
CA ALA A 409 -5.53 28.32 19.47
C ALA A 409 -6.04 27.36 18.38
N GLY A 410 -6.91 26.44 18.77
CA GLY A 410 -7.47 25.43 17.90
C GLY A 410 -6.76 24.08 17.96
N ASP A 411 -5.52 24.01 18.45
CA ASP A 411 -4.79 22.75 18.60
C ASP A 411 -5.53 21.82 19.58
N VAL A 412 -5.60 20.53 19.25
CA VAL A 412 -6.27 19.52 20.08
C VAL A 412 -5.35 18.35 20.39
N PHE A 413 -5.21 18.03 21.67
CA PHE A 413 -4.34 16.99 22.21
C PHE A 413 -5.13 15.89 22.88
N THR A 414 -4.66 14.65 22.81
CA THR A 414 -5.21 13.54 23.61
C THR A 414 -4.56 13.53 24.99
N VAL A 415 -5.39 13.55 26.02
CA VAL A 415 -4.99 13.40 27.41
C VAL A 415 -5.10 11.92 27.79
N VAL A 416 -4.07 11.41 28.46
CA VAL A 416 -3.97 10.03 28.97
C VAL A 416 -3.75 9.98 30.49
N GLY A 417 -3.60 11.14 31.11
CA GLY A 417 -3.47 11.28 32.55
C GLY A 417 -3.51 12.74 32.94
N GLU A 418 -3.56 13.01 34.23
CA GLU A 418 -3.51 14.36 34.77
C GLU A 418 -2.78 14.38 36.10
N THR A 419 -2.06 15.46 36.36
CA THR A 419 -1.66 15.88 37.70
C THR A 419 -2.64 16.95 38.19
N GLU A 420 -2.33 17.57 39.31
CA GLU A 420 -3.10 18.70 39.84
C GLU A 420 -3.23 19.83 38.81
N ASP A 421 -2.10 20.27 38.23
CA ASP A 421 -2.02 21.44 37.36
C ASP A 421 -1.82 21.14 35.87
N PHE A 422 -1.50 19.89 35.51
CA PHE A 422 -1.18 19.53 34.13
C PHE A 422 -1.97 18.33 33.62
N TYR A 423 -2.36 18.37 32.37
CA TYR A 423 -2.75 17.18 31.62
C TYR A 423 -1.51 16.49 31.07
N LYS A 424 -1.41 15.18 31.26
CA LYS A 424 -0.45 14.32 30.57
C LYS A 424 -1.01 13.96 29.20
N LEU A 425 -0.30 14.40 28.18
CA LEU A 425 -0.63 14.13 26.79
C LEU A 425 -0.15 12.75 26.38
N LYS A 426 -0.82 12.16 25.38
CA LYS A 426 -0.44 10.85 24.81
C LYS A 426 1.00 10.85 24.25
N SER A 427 1.50 12.01 23.84
CA SER A 427 2.90 12.23 23.43
C SER A 427 3.91 12.07 24.56
N GLY A 428 3.47 11.99 25.82
CA GLY A 428 4.32 11.98 27.00
C GLY A 428 4.59 13.37 27.59
N TRP A 429 4.22 14.44 26.89
CA TRP A 429 4.34 15.82 27.36
C TRP A 429 3.25 16.22 28.35
N TYR A 430 3.52 17.25 29.14
CA TYR A 430 2.58 17.85 30.07
C TYR A 430 2.18 19.24 29.60
N ILE A 431 0.90 19.54 29.64
CA ILE A 431 0.34 20.84 29.27
C ILE A 431 -0.61 21.33 30.36
N THR A 432 -0.67 22.64 30.57
CA THR A 432 -1.44 23.26 31.66
C THR A 432 -2.92 22.90 31.63
N LYS A 433 -3.55 22.80 32.81
CA LYS A 433 -5.00 22.66 33.01
C LYS A 433 -5.74 24.00 33.09
N ARG A 434 -5.04 25.12 32.98
CA ARG A 434 -5.59 26.47 33.06
C ARG A 434 -6.77 26.66 32.09
N ALA A 435 -7.96 26.82 32.64
CA ALA A 435 -9.21 26.87 31.88
C ALA A 435 -9.33 28.10 30.96
N ASP A 436 -8.53 29.15 31.19
CA ASP A 436 -8.41 30.30 30.29
C ASP A 436 -7.53 30.00 29.07
N LEU A 437 -6.74 28.94 29.12
CA LEU A 437 -5.83 28.54 28.06
C LEU A 437 -6.28 27.29 27.29
N VAL A 438 -6.98 26.37 27.98
CA VAL A 438 -7.36 25.07 27.44
C VAL A 438 -8.80 24.68 27.78
N GLN A 439 -9.41 23.86 26.93
CA GLN A 439 -10.72 23.25 27.12
C GLN A 439 -10.60 21.73 27.05
N PHE A 440 -10.83 21.04 28.17
CA PHE A 440 -10.78 19.58 28.26
C PHE A 440 -12.17 18.94 28.11
N THR A 441 -12.26 17.86 27.36
CA THR A 441 -13.45 17.03 27.15
C THR A 441 -13.09 15.59 27.48
N LYS A 442 -13.73 15.00 28.50
CA LYS A 442 -13.46 13.62 28.92
C LYS A 442 -13.99 12.62 27.90
N LYS A 443 -13.21 11.58 27.57
CA LYS A 443 -13.60 10.49 26.66
C LYS A 443 -14.41 9.45 27.43
N GLU A 444 -15.57 9.06 26.91
CA GLU A 444 -16.41 8.01 27.48
C GLU A 444 -15.80 6.62 27.18
N VAL A 445 -15.49 5.86 28.22
CA VAL A 445 -14.99 4.48 28.10
C VAL A 445 -16.15 3.56 27.75
N LYS A 446 -16.05 2.85 26.62
CA LYS A 446 -17.03 1.83 26.23
C LYS A 446 -16.59 0.47 26.77
N ARG A 447 -17.53 -0.29 27.31
CA ARG A 447 -17.29 -1.60 27.92
C ARG A 447 -18.03 -2.67 27.13
N TYR A 448 -17.43 -3.84 26.96
CA TYR A 448 -18.02 -4.98 26.26
C TYR A 448 -17.80 -6.28 27.03
N ALA A 449 -18.76 -7.18 26.98
CA ALA A 449 -18.69 -8.52 27.53
C ALA A 449 -18.60 -9.53 26.38
N LYS A 450 -17.48 -10.24 26.27
CA LYS A 450 -17.25 -11.28 25.26
C LYS A 450 -17.41 -12.67 25.87
N ILE A 451 -18.19 -13.53 25.23
CA ILE A 451 -18.31 -14.92 25.66
C ILE A 451 -17.05 -15.69 25.26
N ILE A 452 -16.42 -16.32 26.26
CA ILE A 452 -15.26 -17.19 26.07
C ILE A 452 -15.58 -18.67 26.32
N TYR A 453 -16.77 -18.96 26.84
CA TYR A 453 -17.22 -20.32 27.09
C TYR A 453 -17.52 -21.07 25.79
N THR A 454 -16.80 -22.17 25.54
CA THR A 454 -16.90 -23.00 24.33
C THR A 454 -17.82 -24.22 24.48
N GLY A 455 -18.48 -24.39 25.64
CA GLY A 455 -19.41 -25.50 25.84
C GLY A 455 -20.67 -25.36 24.99
N ALA A 456 -21.22 -26.50 24.55
CA ALA A 456 -22.38 -26.55 23.65
C ALA A 456 -23.64 -25.85 24.19
N GLY A 457 -23.76 -25.71 25.51
CA GLY A 457 -24.88 -25.03 26.17
C GLY A 457 -24.81 -23.50 26.18
N GLY A 458 -23.71 -22.88 25.74
CA GLY A 458 -23.54 -21.42 25.77
C GLY A 458 -23.66 -20.81 27.18
N VAL A 459 -23.82 -19.49 27.22
CA VAL A 459 -23.98 -18.67 28.43
C VAL A 459 -25.34 -17.99 28.39
N ASN A 460 -26.16 -18.23 29.41
CA ASN A 460 -27.50 -17.64 29.46
C ASN A 460 -27.44 -16.13 29.71
N TYR A 461 -28.22 -15.36 28.94
CA TYR A 461 -28.59 -13.99 29.29
C TYR A 461 -30.07 -13.93 29.72
N ARG A 462 -30.41 -12.96 30.57
CA ARG A 462 -31.69 -12.94 31.32
C ARG A 462 -32.33 -11.54 31.34
N ALA A 463 -33.64 -11.49 31.57
CA ALA A 463 -34.39 -10.23 31.71
C ALA A 463 -34.07 -9.48 33.01
N THR A 464 -33.65 -10.21 34.05
CA THR A 464 -33.29 -9.67 35.36
C THR A 464 -31.94 -10.25 35.80
N PRO A 465 -31.16 -9.55 36.64
CA PRO A 465 -29.84 -9.98 37.11
C PRO A 465 -29.96 -11.04 38.22
N ASP A 466 -30.60 -12.17 37.92
CA ASP A 466 -30.83 -13.27 38.86
C ASP A 466 -30.61 -14.62 38.16
N TYR A 467 -29.75 -15.48 38.71
CA TYR A 467 -29.47 -16.80 38.16
C TYR A 467 -30.69 -17.73 38.18
N ALA A 468 -31.66 -17.51 39.06
CA ALA A 468 -32.89 -18.28 39.14
C ALA A 468 -33.95 -17.84 38.11
N ALA A 469 -33.84 -16.63 37.55
CA ALA A 469 -34.76 -16.14 36.54
C ALA A 469 -34.67 -17.00 35.26
N LYS A 470 -35.76 -17.08 34.48
CA LYS A 470 -35.76 -17.83 33.21
C LYS A 470 -34.72 -17.22 32.24
N ALA A 471 -33.99 -18.08 31.52
CA ALA A 471 -33.08 -17.61 30.47
C ALA A 471 -33.90 -16.97 29.35
N ALA A 472 -33.52 -15.77 28.94
CA ALA A 472 -34.09 -15.10 27.78
C ALA A 472 -33.48 -15.67 26.48
N GLY A 473 -32.23 -16.14 26.55
CA GLY A 473 -31.55 -16.87 25.50
C GLY A 473 -30.15 -17.28 25.91
N GLN A 474 -29.39 -17.81 24.95
CA GLN A 474 -28.01 -18.26 25.11
C GLN A 474 -27.10 -17.50 24.16
N ALA A 475 -25.91 -17.15 24.67
CA ALA A 475 -24.81 -16.57 23.91
C ALA A 475 -23.65 -17.57 23.84
N HIS A 476 -22.93 -17.62 22.73
CA HIS A 476 -21.93 -18.61 22.44
C HIS A 476 -20.53 -18.00 22.31
N ALA A 477 -19.49 -18.84 22.39
CA ALA A 477 -18.10 -18.39 22.27
C ALA A 477 -17.89 -17.46 21.07
N GLY A 478 -17.34 -16.27 21.35
CA GLY A 478 -17.11 -15.23 20.36
C GLY A 478 -18.19 -14.14 20.32
N ASP A 479 -19.37 -14.37 20.90
CA ASP A 479 -20.41 -13.33 21.01
C ASP A 479 -19.92 -12.17 21.89
N VAL A 480 -20.20 -10.93 21.47
CA VAL A 480 -19.78 -9.71 22.17
C VAL A 480 -20.97 -8.79 22.40
N PHE A 481 -21.14 -8.31 23.62
CA PHE A 481 -22.24 -7.44 24.02
C PHE A 481 -21.72 -6.13 24.59
N THR A 482 -22.34 -5.00 24.21
CA THR A 482 -22.04 -3.71 24.84
C THR A 482 -22.59 -3.68 26.25
N VAL A 483 -21.73 -3.38 27.22
CA VAL A 483 -22.07 -3.20 28.63
C VAL A 483 -22.34 -1.72 28.88
N VAL A 484 -23.51 -1.44 29.45
CA VAL A 484 -23.97 -0.08 29.81
C VAL A 484 -24.03 0.14 31.31
N GLY A 485 -23.97 -0.94 32.10
CA GLY A 485 -24.05 -0.91 33.55
C GLY A 485 -23.67 -2.24 34.18
N GLU A 486 -23.78 -2.30 35.50
CA GLU A 486 -23.49 -3.49 36.29
C GLU A 486 -24.52 -3.62 37.41
N SER A 487 -25.00 -4.83 37.65
CA SER A 487 -25.92 -5.13 38.76
C SER A 487 -25.54 -6.46 39.39
N GLY A 488 -25.00 -6.40 40.61
CA GLY A 488 -24.47 -7.57 41.32
C GLY A 488 -23.46 -8.34 40.47
N ASP A 489 -23.73 -9.62 40.26
CA ASP A 489 -22.89 -10.54 39.47
C ASP A 489 -23.17 -10.51 37.96
N PHE A 490 -23.87 -9.49 37.47
CA PHE A 490 -24.26 -9.36 36.07
C PHE A 490 -23.82 -8.04 35.43
N TYR A 491 -23.39 -8.13 34.18
CA TYR A 491 -23.30 -6.99 33.27
C TYR A 491 -24.69 -6.65 32.74
N GLU A 492 -25.04 -5.37 32.76
CA GLU A 492 -26.22 -4.85 32.08
C GLU A 492 -25.84 -4.55 30.63
N LEU A 493 -26.49 -5.25 29.70
CA LEU A 493 -26.22 -5.14 28.28
C LEU A 493 -27.10 -4.06 27.66
N LYS A 494 -26.59 -3.37 26.64
CA LYS A 494 -27.33 -2.32 25.89
C LYS A 494 -28.68 -2.79 25.35
N ALA A 495 -28.84 -4.09 25.09
CA ALA A 495 -30.08 -4.71 24.63
C ALA A 495 -31.14 -4.90 25.75
N GLY A 496 -30.88 -4.46 26.98
CA GLY A 496 -31.79 -4.61 28.12
C GLY A 496 -31.73 -5.98 28.80
N TRP A 497 -30.68 -6.76 28.53
CA TRP A 497 -30.47 -8.08 29.12
C TRP A 497 -29.32 -8.07 30.11
N TYR A 498 -29.29 -9.06 31.00
CA TYR A 498 -28.24 -9.26 31.98
C TYR A 498 -27.43 -10.52 31.65
N LEU A 499 -26.12 -10.38 31.66
CA LEU A 499 -25.16 -11.46 31.38
C LEU A 499 -24.21 -11.63 32.56
N THR A 500 -23.91 -12.87 32.93
CA THR A 500 -23.01 -13.16 34.06
C THR A 500 -21.63 -12.51 33.92
N LYS A 501 -21.04 -12.06 35.04
CA LYS A 501 -19.65 -11.59 35.14
C LYS A 501 -18.62 -12.70 35.38
N ARG A 502 -19.07 -13.96 35.39
CA ARG A 502 -18.19 -15.11 35.62
C ARG A 502 -17.05 -15.12 34.61
N GLN A 503 -15.83 -14.94 35.11
CA GLN A 503 -14.63 -14.80 34.30
C GLN A 503 -14.25 -16.07 33.53
N ASP A 504 -14.74 -17.24 33.97
CA ASP A 504 -14.60 -18.50 33.23
C ASP A 504 -15.54 -18.60 32.02
N LEU A 505 -16.53 -17.70 31.94
CA LEU A 505 -17.55 -17.69 30.89
C LEU A 505 -17.48 -16.44 30.01
N VAL A 506 -17.11 -15.31 30.58
CA VAL A 506 -17.20 -13.97 29.98
C VAL A 506 -15.94 -13.16 30.28
N GLU A 507 -15.35 -12.60 29.23
CA GLU A 507 -14.24 -11.65 29.29
C GLU A 507 -14.78 -10.22 29.16
N LEU A 508 -14.47 -9.34 30.12
CA LEU A 508 -14.78 -7.92 30.00
C LEU A 508 -13.66 -7.20 29.24
N ILE A 509 -14.06 -6.46 28.21
CA ILE A 509 -13.19 -5.68 27.34
C ILE A 509 -13.56 -4.21 27.53
N GLU A 510 -12.60 -3.39 27.94
CA GLU A 510 -12.77 -1.94 28.04
C GLU A 510 -12.01 -1.27 26.90
N THR A 511 -12.69 -0.42 26.15
CA THR A 511 -12.10 0.34 25.05
C THR A 511 -12.18 1.83 25.38
N ALA A 512 -11.01 2.43 25.59
CA ALA A 512 -10.87 3.85 25.89
C ALA A 512 -11.05 4.72 24.66
#